data_AF-A0A926P5I6-F1
#
_entry.id   AF-A0A926P5I6-F1
#
_cell.length_a   1.000
_cell.length_b   1.000
_cell.length_c   1.000
_cell.angle_alpha   90.00
_cell.angle_beta   90.00
_cell.angle_gamma   90.00
#
_symmetry.space_group_name_H-M   'P 1'
#
loop_
_entity.id
_entity.type
_entity.pdbx_description
1 polymer ?
#
loop_
_entity_poly.entity_id
_entity_poly.type
_entity_poly.pdbx_seq_one_letter_code
_entity_poly.pdbx_strand_id
1 'polypeptide(L)'
;MEKLIDAAKSVGRYKLRDSVLIFMMFLHGLRVNEAVARRWANIDGQTARIHINRLKRGSPSVQPVDGKEMRLLRQLERTQGEERAPWLFVSERKSPLTDHSILIFYYL
;
A
#
# COMPACT_ATOMS: atom_id res chain seq x y z
N MET A 1 -0.64 1.81 16.61
CA MET A 1 -0.80 1.91 15.15
C MET A 1 -1.13 3.34 14.72
N GLU A 2 -2.19 3.96 15.23
CA GLU A 2 -2.63 5.31 14.82
C GLU A 2 -1.51 6.36 14.87
N LYS A 3 -0.73 6.40 15.96
CA LYS A 3 0.45 7.30 16.09
C LYS A 3 1.46 7.15 14.94
N LEU A 4 1.70 5.94 14.45
CA LEU A 4 2.64 5.68 13.35
C LEU A 4 2.08 6.16 12.00
N ILE A 5 0.78 5.94 11.77
CA ILE A 5 0.08 6.46 10.58
C ILE A 5 0.08 7.99 10.60
N ASP A 6 -0.16 8.61 11.75
CA ASP A 6 -0.19 10.06 11.89
C ASP A 6 1.19 10.69 11.73
N ALA A 7 2.25 10.04 12.22
CA ALA A 7 3.62 10.43 11.92
C ALA A 7 3.92 10.34 10.41
N ALA A 8 3.50 9.27 9.73
CA ALA A 8 3.70 9.13 8.29
C ALA A 8 2.94 10.19 7.47
N LYS A 9 1.84 10.74 8.00
CA LYS A 9 1.14 11.88 7.37
C LYS A 9 1.89 13.21 7.52
N SER A 10 2.81 13.34 8.47
CA SER A 10 3.51 14.61 8.74
C SER A 10 4.94 14.64 8.19
N VAL A 11 5.57 13.48 7.97
CA VAL A 11 6.98 13.36 7.56
C VAL A 11 7.13 13.03 6.06
N GLY A 12 8.19 13.55 5.44
CA GLY A 12 8.59 13.18 4.07
C GLY A 12 7.76 13.79 2.94
N ARG A 13 8.13 13.44 1.70
CA ARG A 13 7.47 13.93 0.47
C ARG A 13 6.19 13.18 0.14
N TYR A 14 6.13 11.87 0.45
CA TYR A 14 5.06 10.96 0.03
C TYR A 14 4.11 10.56 1.15
N LYS A 15 3.72 11.55 1.97
CA LYS A 15 2.89 11.40 3.19
C LYS A 15 1.66 10.49 3.01
N LEU A 16 0.89 10.71 1.94
CA LEU A 16 -0.29 9.88 1.65
C LEU A 16 0.10 8.44 1.31
N ARG A 17 1.07 8.24 0.41
CA ARG A 17 1.54 6.90 0.02
C ARG A 17 2.05 6.13 1.22
N ASP A 18 2.90 6.75 2.03
CA ASP A 18 3.57 6.09 3.14
C ASP A 18 2.59 5.79 4.28
N SER A 19 1.65 6.70 4.57
CA SER A 19 0.58 6.44 5.56
C SER A 19 -0.37 5.32 5.12
N VAL A 20 -0.75 5.26 3.83
CA VAL A 20 -1.60 4.19 3.28
C VAL A 20 -0.85 2.86 3.24
N LEU A 21 0.44 2.86 2.91
CA LEU A 21 1.31 1.69 2.94
C LEU A 21 1.32 1.06 4.33
N ILE A 22 1.62 1.85 5.35
CA ILE A 22 1.67 1.38 6.74
C ILE A 22 0.27 0.89 7.19
N PHE A 23 -0.78 1.63 6.86
CA PHE A 23 -2.16 1.24 7.18
C PHE A 23 -2.54 -0.13 6.61
N MET A 24 -2.26 -0.35 5.31
CA MET A 24 -2.54 -1.63 4.66
C MET A 24 -1.65 -2.77 5.14
N MET A 25 -0.37 -2.50 5.41
CA MET A 25 0.52 -3.51 6.00
C MET A 25 0.00 -3.99 7.34
N PHE A 26 -0.54 -3.08 8.16
CA PHE A 26 -1.16 -3.42 9.43
C PHE A 26 -2.49 -4.19 9.26
N LEU A 27 -3.44 -3.65 8.47
CA LEU A 27 -4.76 -4.25 8.33
C LEU A 27 -4.75 -5.62 7.65
N HIS A 28 -3.93 -5.77 6.62
CA HIS A 28 -3.89 -6.99 5.81
C HIS A 28 -2.71 -7.91 6.17
N GLY A 29 -1.89 -7.49 7.13
CA GLY A 29 -0.68 -8.21 7.54
C GLY A 29 0.31 -8.37 6.39
N LEU A 30 0.41 -7.42 5.46
CA LEU A 30 1.30 -7.52 4.30
C LEU A 30 2.76 -7.45 4.76
N ARG A 31 3.57 -8.40 4.30
CA ARG A 31 5.03 -8.29 4.43
C ARG A 31 5.54 -7.22 3.46
N VAL A 32 6.73 -6.66 3.74
CA VAL A 32 7.39 -5.66 2.88
C VAL A 32 7.35 -6.06 1.40
N ASN A 33 7.79 -7.29 1.09
CA ASN A 33 7.81 -7.80 -0.29
C ASN A 33 6.41 -8.01 -0.91
N GLU A 34 5.39 -8.26 -0.09
CA GLU A 34 3.99 -8.37 -0.55
C GLU A 34 3.35 -7.00 -0.79
N ALA A 35 3.82 -5.97 -0.08
CA ALA A 35 3.37 -4.60 -0.20
C ALA A 35 3.99 -3.91 -1.43
N VAL A 36 5.31 -4.00 -1.63
CA VAL A 36 6.01 -3.42 -2.80
C VAL A 36 5.54 -4.02 -4.13
N ALA A 37 5.19 -5.31 -4.14
CA ALA A 37 4.75 -6.01 -5.33
C ALA A 37 3.24 -5.85 -5.59
N ARG A 38 2.49 -5.19 -4.70
CA ARG A 38 1.03 -5.12 -4.77
C ARG A 38 0.57 -4.35 -6.00
N ARG A 39 -0.42 -4.89 -6.72
CA ARG A 39 -1.01 -4.27 -7.90
C ARG A 39 -2.45 -3.81 -7.67
N TRP A 40 -2.87 -2.79 -8.42
CA TRP A 40 -4.26 -2.34 -8.45
C TRP A 40 -5.23 -3.44 -8.87
N ALA A 41 -4.82 -4.30 -9.82
CA ALA A 41 -5.61 -5.44 -10.28
C ALA A 41 -5.94 -6.48 -9.18
N ASN A 42 -5.26 -6.43 -8.04
CA ASN A 42 -5.58 -7.29 -6.89
C ASN A 42 -6.68 -6.71 -5.99
N ILE A 43 -7.15 -5.50 -6.26
CA ILE A 43 -8.21 -4.83 -5.51
C ILE A 43 -9.45 -4.79 -6.40
N ASP A 44 -10.50 -5.45 -5.95
CA ASP A 44 -11.80 -5.37 -6.57
C ASP A 44 -12.62 -4.25 -5.90
N GLY A 45 -12.80 -3.16 -6.64
CA GLY A 45 -13.58 -2.01 -6.21
C GLY A 45 -15.08 -2.24 -6.16
N GLN A 46 -15.61 -3.25 -6.86
CA GLN A 46 -17.04 -3.58 -6.88
C GLN A 46 -17.41 -4.42 -5.67
N THR A 47 -16.61 -5.45 -5.37
CA THR A 47 -16.86 -6.33 -4.22
C THR A 47 -16.18 -5.85 -2.93
N ALA A 48 -15.37 -4.78 -3.01
CA ALA A 48 -14.57 -4.25 -1.91
C ALA A 48 -13.71 -5.34 -1.27
N ARG A 49 -12.94 -6.06 -2.09
CA ARG A 49 -12.05 -7.15 -1.66
C ARG A 49 -10.65 -6.97 -2.19
N ILE A 50 -9.68 -7.43 -1.41
CA ILE A 50 -8.28 -7.49 -1.81
C ILE A 50 -7.80 -8.94 -1.85
N HIS A 51 -7.23 -9.33 -2.99
CA HIS A 51 -6.58 -10.62 -3.20
C HIS A 51 -5.13 -10.54 -2.76
N ILE A 52 -4.75 -11.31 -1.75
CA ILE A 52 -3.39 -11.35 -1.20
C ILE A 52 -2.73 -12.67 -1.58
N ASN A 53 -1.77 -12.59 -2.50
CA ASN A 53 -0.86 -13.68 -2.81
C ASN A 53 0.32 -13.61 -1.84
N ARG A 54 0.34 -14.51 -0.85
CA ARG A 54 1.38 -14.54 0.17
C ARG A 54 2.66 -15.17 -0.39
N LEU A 55 3.80 -14.63 0.03
CA LEU A 55 5.11 -15.20 -0.31
C LEU A 55 5.53 -16.28 0.69
N LYS A 56 6.64 -16.96 0.40
CA LYS A 56 7.33 -17.94 1.28
C LYS A 56 6.38 -18.96 1.92
N ARG A 57 5.59 -19.66 1.09
CA ARG A 57 4.62 -20.69 1.51
C ARG A 57 3.44 -20.19 2.35
N GLY A 58 3.17 -18.89 2.37
CA GLY A 58 1.92 -18.41 2.94
C GLY A 58 0.72 -18.79 2.07
N SER A 59 -0.41 -19.11 2.70
CA SER A 59 -1.65 -19.39 1.97
C SER A 59 -2.25 -18.09 1.42
N PRO A 60 -2.67 -18.05 0.15
CA PRO A 60 -3.36 -16.88 -0.40
C PRO A 60 -4.66 -16.64 0.37
N SER A 61 -5.08 -15.38 0.44
CA SER A 61 -6.31 -14.99 1.15
C SER A 61 -7.01 -13.84 0.45
N VAL A 62 -8.34 -13.82 0.49
CA VAL A 62 -9.15 -12.68 0.04
C VAL A 62 -9.73 -11.98 1.26
N GLN A 63 -9.40 -10.71 1.44
CA GLN A 63 -9.78 -9.94 2.63
C GLN A 63 -10.71 -8.79 2.24
N PRO A 64 -11.62 -8.35 3.14
CA PRO A 64 -12.47 -7.20 2.89
C PRO A 64 -11.66 -5.90 2.92
N VAL A 65 -12.06 -4.93 2.10
CA VAL A 65 -11.54 -3.56 2.06
C VAL A 65 -12.65 -2.65 2.55
N ASP A 66 -12.45 -1.94 3.66
CA ASP A 66 -13.52 -1.11 4.21
C ASP A 66 -13.71 0.20 3.42
N GLY A 67 -14.79 0.93 3.70
CA GLY A 67 -15.09 2.17 2.99
C GLY A 67 -14.06 3.29 3.22
N LYS A 68 -13.40 3.33 4.38
CA LYS A 68 -12.33 4.30 4.69
C LYS A 68 -11.07 3.96 3.91
N GLU A 69 -10.70 2.70 3.88
CA GLU A 69 -9.60 2.17 3.10
C GLU A 69 -9.80 2.43 1.61
N MET A 70 -10.98 2.12 1.07
CA MET A 70 -11.27 2.37 -0.35
C MET A 70 -11.22 3.86 -0.70
N ARG A 71 -11.62 4.75 0.22
CA ARG A 71 -11.44 6.20 0.02
C ARG A 71 -9.96 6.59 -0.05
N LEU A 72 -9.13 6.06 0.85
CA LEU A 72 -7.68 6.30 0.85
C LEU A 72 -7.02 5.74 -0.41
N LEU A 73 -7.40 4.54 -0.85
CA LEU A 73 -6.92 3.92 -2.09
C LEU A 73 -7.24 4.79 -3.31
N ARG A 74 -8.47 5.29 -3.44
CA ARG A 74 -8.83 6.21 -4.52
C ARG A 74 -8.09 7.55 -4.44
N GLN A 75 -7.79 8.05 -3.24
CA GLN A 75 -6.96 9.24 -3.09
C GLN A 75 -5.53 8.97 -3.56
N LEU A 76 -4.94 7.84 -3.16
CA LEU A 76 -3.62 7.41 -3.58
C LEU A 76 -3.55 7.23 -5.09
N GLU A 77 -4.55 6.62 -5.69
CA GLU A 77 -4.65 6.42 -7.15
C GLU A 77 -4.53 7.74 -7.92
N ARG A 78 -5.25 8.79 -7.49
CA ARG A 78 -5.21 10.11 -8.11
C ARG A 78 -3.82 10.76 -8.06
N THR A 79 -3.00 10.42 -7.06
CA THR A 79 -1.64 10.97 -6.96
C THR A 79 -0.67 10.42 -8.00
N GLN A 80 -0.99 9.30 -8.67
CA GLN A 80 -0.11 8.68 -9.67
C GLN A 80 -0.24 9.30 -11.08
N GLY A 81 -1.19 10.22 -11.28
CA GLY A 81 -1.45 10.89 -12.55
C GLY A 81 -2.26 10.05 -13.54
N GLU A 82 -2.39 10.53 -14.77
CA GLU A 82 -3.23 9.92 -15.83
C GLU A 82 -2.73 8.52 -16.24
N GLU A 83 -1.43 8.38 -16.45
CA GLU A 83 -0.80 7.07 -16.67
C GLU A 83 -0.53 6.38 -15.34
N ARG A 84 -1.50 5.56 -14.92
CA ARG A 84 -1.45 4.76 -13.71
C ARG A 84 -0.50 3.57 -13.89
N ALA A 85 0.52 3.52 -13.06
CA ALA A 85 1.37 2.34 -12.95
C ALA A 85 0.56 1.14 -12.41
N PRO A 86 0.91 -0.10 -12.75
CA PRO A 86 0.16 -1.26 -12.28
C PRO A 86 0.30 -1.49 -10.76
N TRP A 87 1.34 -0.95 -10.13
CA TRP A 87 1.61 -1.10 -8.70
C TRP A 87 0.86 -0.10 -7.84
N LEU A 88 0.44 -0.57 -6.67
CA LEU A 88 -0.29 0.22 -5.69
C LEU A 88 0.60 1.31 -5.08
N PHE A 89 1.84 0.96 -4.76
CA PHE A 89 2.83 1.87 -4.19
C PHE A 89 4.00 2.03 -5.15
N VAL A 90 4.25 3.26 -5.58
CA VAL A 90 5.27 3.59 -6.56
C VAL A 90 6.30 4.59 -6.04
N SER A 91 7.49 4.52 -6.63
CA SER A 91 8.54 5.52 -6.50
C SER A 91 8.21 6.79 -7.31
N GLU A 92 9.05 7.81 -7.19
CA GLU A 92 8.98 9.03 -8.01
C GLU A 92 9.01 8.74 -9.52
N ARG A 93 9.71 7.68 -9.91
CA ARG A 93 9.86 7.25 -11.31
C ARG A 93 8.74 6.33 -11.79
N LYS A 94 7.62 6.23 -11.05
CA LYS A 94 6.48 5.34 -11.32
C LYS A 94 6.83 3.84 -11.39
N SER A 95 7.99 3.45 -10.86
CA SER A 95 8.39 2.06 -10.66
C SER A 95 7.83 1.53 -9.33
N PRO A 96 7.74 0.21 -9.10
CA PRO A 96 7.44 -0.30 -7.76
C PRO A 96 8.47 0.23 -6.76
N LEU A 97 8.04 0.40 -5.50
CA LEU A 97 8.96 0.62 -4.39
C LEU A 97 9.92 -0.57 -4.26
N THR A 98 11.11 -0.32 -3.73
CA THR A 98 12.04 -1.39 -3.34
C THR A 98 11.83 -1.75 -1.88
N ASP A 99 12.21 -2.97 -1.50
CA ASP A 99 12.19 -3.40 -0.10
C ASP A 99 12.99 -2.45 0.81
N HIS A 100 14.18 -2.05 0.38
CA HIS A 100 15.05 -1.10 1.09
C HIS A 100 14.40 0.27 1.27
N SER A 101 13.59 0.73 0.31
CA SER A 101 12.89 2.02 0.44
C SER A 101 11.83 2.03 1.54
N ILE A 102 11.33 0.84 1.95
CA ILE A 102 10.40 0.70 3.07
C ILE A 102 11.14 0.46 4.39
N LEU A 103 12.28 -0.23 4.36
CA LEU A 103 13.06 -0.54 5.56
C LEU A 103 13.72 0.69 6.21
N ILE A 104 13.99 1.76 5.45
CA ILE A 104 14.57 3.00 5.99
C ILE A 104 13.64 3.68 7.01
N PHE A 105 12.32 3.43 6.98
CA PHE A 105 11.38 3.95 7.97
C PHE A 105 11.53 3.36 9.38
N TYR A 106 12.31 2.28 9.56
CA TYR A 106 12.56 1.66 10.86
C TYR A 106 13.77 2.22 11.60
N TYR A 107 14.62 3.02 10.94
CA TYR A 107 15.86 3.56 11.50
C TYR A 107 15.85 5.09 11.69
N LEU A 108 14.68 5.73 11.57
CA LEU A 108 14.46 7.16 11.80
C LEU A 108 13.44 7.39 12.92
#